data_AF-A0AAJ0DQP1-F1
#
_entry.id   AF-A0AAJ0DQP1-F1
#
_cell.length_a   1.000
_cell.length_b   1.000
_cell.length_c   1.000
_cell.angle_alpha   90.00
_cell.angle_beta   90.00
_cell.angle_gamma   90.00
#
_symmetry.space_group_name_H-M   'P 1'
#
loop_
_entity.id
_entity.type
_entity.pdbx_description
1 polymer ?
#
loop_
_entity_poly.entity_id
_entity_poly.type
_entity_poly.pdbx_seq_one_letter_code
_entity_poly.pdbx_strand_id
1 'polypeptide(L)'
;MKGFTKSAGYLALLAALVSETIAVPVQDAPLRIEWRSLSSAAKADYISAVKCLDGLPSKIGLKSSRYNDFPYVHAQLNNESASFLSRRQHLASC
;
A
#
# COMPACT_ATOMS: atom_id res chain seq x y z
N MET A 1 -8.68 62.80 23.95
CA MET A 1 -7.57 61.85 24.23
C MET A 1 -7.95 60.99 25.42
N LYS A 2 -7.56 59.70 25.40
CA LYS A 2 -7.91 58.58 26.30
C LYS A 2 -9.23 57.90 25.89
N GLY A 3 -9.29 56.65 25.45
CA GLY A 3 -8.31 55.58 25.25
C GLY A 3 -9.14 54.31 25.04
N PHE A 4 -9.08 53.72 23.84
CA PHE A 4 -9.87 52.55 23.44
C PHE A 4 -9.54 51.33 24.31
N THR A 5 -10.49 50.88 25.12
CA THR A 5 -10.52 49.51 25.63
C THR A 5 -11.25 48.65 24.61
N LYS A 6 -10.54 47.68 24.02
CA LYS A 6 -11.02 46.39 23.48
C LYS A 6 -9.91 45.78 22.60
N SER A 7 -8.80 45.41 23.23
CA SER A 7 -7.77 44.56 22.61
C SER A 7 -7.46 43.41 23.57
N ALA A 8 -8.41 42.48 23.69
CA ALA A 8 -8.19 41.23 24.43
C ALA A 8 -9.12 40.10 23.97
N GLY A 9 -9.71 40.20 22.77
CA GLY A 9 -10.68 39.22 22.28
C GLY A 9 -10.19 38.32 21.14
N TYR A 10 -9.12 38.70 20.43
CA TYR A 10 -8.77 38.05 19.16
C TYR A 10 -7.58 37.09 19.22
N LEU A 11 -6.78 37.11 20.28
CA LEU A 11 -5.59 36.25 20.39
C LEU A 11 -5.86 34.89 21.03
N ALA A 12 -6.97 34.73 21.75
CA ALA A 12 -7.29 33.44 22.39
C ALA A 12 -8.01 32.46 21.44
N LEU A 13 -8.57 32.92 20.32
CA LEU A 13 -9.33 32.04 19.41
C LEU A 13 -8.48 31.33 18.35
N LEU A 14 -7.21 31.71 18.17
CA LEU A 14 -6.35 31.11 17.13
C LEU A 14 -5.45 29.97 17.66
N ALA A 15 -5.36 29.76 18.97
CA ALA A 15 -4.47 28.76 19.56
C ALA A 15 -5.11 27.36 19.76
N ALA A 16 -6.37 27.16 19.36
CA ALA A 16 -7.09 25.90 19.58
C ALA A 16 -7.13 24.97 18.37
N LEU A 17 -6.39 25.25 17.29
CA LEU A 17 -6.07 24.24 16.29
C LEU A 17 -4.84 23.48 16.77
N VAL A 18 -4.98 22.81 17.93
CA VAL A 18 -4.05 21.76 18.34
C VAL A 18 -4.13 20.74 17.22
N SER A 19 -3.05 20.65 16.46
CA SER A 19 -2.88 19.66 15.42
C SER A 19 -2.94 18.30 16.11
N GLU A 20 -4.13 17.70 16.18
CA GLU A 20 -4.28 16.27 16.37
C GLU A 20 -3.69 15.64 15.11
N THR A 21 -2.36 15.51 15.10
CA THR A 21 -1.72 14.52 14.26
C THR A 21 -2.30 13.19 14.72
N ILE A 22 -3.31 12.71 13.99
CA ILE A 22 -3.75 11.34 14.11
C ILE A 22 -2.50 10.55 13.73
N ALA A 23 -1.78 10.06 14.74
CA ALA A 23 -0.71 9.11 14.52
C ALA A 23 -1.43 7.91 13.92
N VAL A 24 -1.35 7.79 12.58
CA VAL A 24 -1.79 6.58 11.89
C VAL A 24 -1.09 5.46 12.63
N PRO A 25 -1.81 4.48 13.21
CA PRO A 25 -1.15 3.35 13.83
C PRO A 25 -0.21 2.81 12.78
N VAL A 26 1.09 2.78 13.08
CA VAL A 26 2.07 2.13 12.23
C VAL A 26 1.61 0.68 12.19
N GLN A 27 0.81 0.36 11.18
CA GLN A 27 0.57 -1.01 10.78
C GLN A 27 1.96 -1.52 10.46
N ASP A 28 2.47 -2.45 11.27
CA ASP A 28 3.81 -3.00 11.07
C ASP A 28 3.96 -3.34 9.61
N ALA A 29 4.82 -2.59 8.91
CA ALA A 29 5.00 -2.78 7.50
C ALA A 29 5.51 -4.21 7.32
N PRO A 30 4.89 -5.04 6.46
CA PRO A 30 5.29 -6.43 6.35
C PRO A 30 6.77 -6.50 5.98
N LEU A 31 7.55 -7.14 6.85
CA LEU A 31 8.99 -7.25 6.74
C LEU A 31 9.34 -8.12 5.52
N ARG A 32 10.18 -7.58 4.62
CA ARG A 32 10.70 -8.34 3.48
C ARG A 32 11.96 -9.09 3.92
N ILE A 33 11.88 -10.41 3.88
CA ILE A 33 12.97 -11.32 4.27
C ILE A 33 13.70 -11.81 3.01
N GLU A 34 15.03 -11.93 3.08
CA GLU A 34 15.84 -12.44 1.97
C GLU A 34 15.55 -13.93 1.74
N TRP A 35 15.43 -14.35 0.48
CA TRP A 35 14.95 -15.69 0.12
C TRP A 35 15.79 -16.83 0.71
N ARG A 36 17.12 -16.72 0.71
CA ARG A 36 18.01 -17.77 1.25
C ARG A 36 17.84 -17.91 2.77
N SER A 37 17.51 -16.83 3.46
CA SER A 37 17.22 -16.85 4.91
C SER A 37 15.87 -17.46 5.30
N LEU A 38 14.96 -17.70 4.34
CA LEU A 38 13.68 -18.33 4.62
C LEU A 38 13.83 -19.83 4.95
N SER A 39 13.00 -20.30 5.89
CA SER A 39 12.83 -21.73 6.18
C SER A 39 12.25 -22.46 4.97
N SER A 40 12.45 -23.78 4.91
CA SER A 40 11.88 -24.62 3.85
C SER A 40 10.36 -24.53 3.79
N ALA A 41 9.69 -24.43 4.95
CA ALA A 41 8.24 -24.26 5.05
C ALA A 41 7.80 -22.92 4.44
N ALA A 42 8.45 -21.81 4.84
CA ALA A 42 8.10 -20.48 4.30
C ALA A 42 8.31 -20.38 2.78
N LYS A 43 9.34 -21.06 2.25
CA LYS A 43 9.54 -21.16 0.80
C LYS A 43 8.42 -21.95 0.13
N ALA A 44 8.00 -23.08 0.71
CA ALA A 44 6.91 -23.89 0.20
C ALA A 44 5.58 -23.12 0.20
N ASP A 45 5.29 -22.38 1.26
CA ASP A 45 4.09 -21.53 1.37
C ASP A 45 4.07 -20.45 0.30
N TYR A 46 5.20 -19.75 0.09
CA TYR A 46 5.32 -18.76 -0.98
C TYR A 46 5.08 -19.38 -2.38
N ILE A 47 5.69 -20.54 -2.66
CA ILE A 47 5.51 -21.24 -3.93
C ILE A 47 4.05 -21.67 -4.12
N SER A 48 3.41 -22.17 -3.07
CA SER A 48 1.99 -22.54 -3.07
C SER A 48 1.10 -21.34 -3.42
N ALA A 49 1.32 -20.19 -2.76
CA ALA A 49 0.59 -18.96 -3.03
C ALA A 49 0.77 -18.47 -4.48
N VAL A 50 1.98 -18.55 -5.04
CA VAL A 50 2.24 -18.19 -6.45
C VAL A 50 1.51 -19.14 -7.41
N LYS A 51 1.51 -20.45 -7.13
CA LYS A 51 0.78 -21.44 -7.95
C LYS A 51 -0.74 -21.24 -7.89
N CYS A 52 -1.26 -20.86 -6.73
CA CYS A 52 -2.67 -20.55 -6.55
C CYS A 52 -3.16 -19.43 -7.50
N LEU A 53 -2.29 -18.50 -7.90
CA LEU A 53 -2.63 -17.47 -8.89
C LEU A 53 -3.07 -18.03 -10.24
N ASP A 54 -2.57 -19.21 -10.63
CA ASP A 54 -2.87 -19.81 -11.93
C ASP A 54 -4.26 -20.45 -11.98
N GLY A 55 -4.81 -20.84 -10.83
CA GLY A 55 -6.18 -21.35 -10.70
C GLY A 55 -7.26 -20.27 -10.59
N LEU A 56 -6.87 -19.00 -10.45
CA LEU A 56 -7.81 -17.88 -10.29
C LEU A 56 -8.03 -17.17 -11.64
N PRO A 57 -9.26 -16.73 -11.93
CA PRO A 57 -9.52 -15.96 -13.14
C PRO A 57 -8.82 -14.59 -13.10
N SER A 58 -8.50 -14.06 -14.27
CA SER A 58 -7.98 -12.69 -14.44
C SER A 58 -8.85 -11.67 -13.70
N LYS A 59 -8.20 -10.73 -13.01
CA LYS A 59 -8.87 -9.57 -12.39
C LYS A 59 -9.07 -8.40 -13.36
N ILE A 60 -8.39 -8.41 -14.50
CA ILE A 60 -8.46 -7.34 -15.51
C ILE A 60 -9.32 -7.71 -16.73
N GLY A 61 -10.11 -8.77 -16.62
CA GLY A 61 -11.10 -9.15 -17.64
C GLY A 61 -10.54 -9.97 -18.81
N LEU A 62 -9.34 -10.52 -18.69
CA LEU A 62 -8.78 -11.41 -19.70
C LEU A 62 -9.34 -12.83 -19.58
N LYS A 63 -9.33 -13.56 -20.69
CA LYS A 63 -9.62 -15.01 -20.71
C LYS A 63 -8.38 -15.83 -20.36
N SER A 64 -7.69 -15.45 -19.28
CA SER A 64 -6.47 -16.06 -18.77
C SER A 64 -6.50 -16.14 -17.25
N SER A 65 -5.47 -16.77 -16.66
CA SER A 65 -5.32 -16.81 -15.21
C SER A 65 -4.83 -15.49 -14.63
N ARG A 66 -5.09 -15.26 -13.36
CA ARG A 66 -4.63 -14.08 -12.60
C ARG A 66 -3.10 -13.97 -12.57
N TYR A 67 -2.41 -15.10 -12.67
CA TYR A 67 -0.96 -15.14 -12.86
C TYR A 67 -0.53 -14.36 -14.13
N ASN A 68 -1.32 -14.46 -15.21
CA ASN A 68 -1.03 -13.82 -16.50
C ASN A 68 -1.36 -12.32 -16.54
N ASP A 69 -2.09 -11.79 -15.57
CA ASP A 69 -2.36 -10.34 -15.48
C ASP A 69 -1.06 -9.55 -15.32
N PHE A 70 -0.10 -10.08 -14.54
CA PHE A 70 1.18 -9.43 -14.30
C PHE A 70 2.02 -9.26 -15.57
N PRO A 71 2.36 -10.33 -16.32
CA PRO A 71 3.13 -10.18 -17.56
C PRO A 71 2.36 -9.39 -18.63
N TYR A 72 1.03 -9.49 -18.69
CA TYR A 72 0.22 -8.70 -19.62
C TYR A 72 0.38 -7.19 -19.37
N VAL A 73 0.18 -6.75 -18.13
CA VAL A 73 0.35 -5.33 -17.75
C VAL A 73 1.80 -4.88 -17.96
N HIS A 74 2.78 -5.73 -17.63
CA HIS A 74 4.20 -5.42 -17.84
C HIS A 74 4.57 -5.27 -19.31
N ALA A 75 3.98 -6.05 -20.21
CA ALA A 75 4.21 -5.95 -21.65
C ALA A 75 3.51 -4.73 -22.27
N GLN A 76 2.39 -4.31 -21.69
CA GLN A 76 1.55 -3.24 -22.26
C GLN A 76 1.90 -1.85 -21.73
N LEU A 77 2.45 -1.77 -20.51
CA LEU A 77 2.90 -0.54 -19.88
C LEU A 77 4.42 -0.39 -19.95
N ASN A 78 5.02 -0.41 -21.15
CA ASN A 78 6.47 -0.26 -21.41
C ASN A 78 7.17 0.99 -20.77
N ASN A 79 6.51 1.73 -19.87
CA ASN A 79 7.06 2.81 -19.06
C ASN A 79 7.33 2.29 -17.63
N GLU A 80 8.58 2.36 -17.21
CA GLU A 80 9.23 1.53 -16.16
C GLU A 80 8.69 1.60 -14.73
N SER A 81 7.70 2.45 -14.42
CA SER A 81 7.23 2.69 -13.05
C SER A 81 5.97 1.90 -12.67
N ALA A 82 5.11 1.54 -13.64
CA ALA A 82 3.85 0.85 -13.37
C ALA A 82 4.02 -0.68 -13.17
N SER A 83 5.07 -1.26 -13.76
CA SER A 83 5.38 -2.69 -13.74
C SER A 83 5.69 -3.21 -12.33
N PHE A 84 6.36 -2.42 -11.49
CA PHE A 84 6.79 -2.85 -10.16
C PHE A 84 5.65 -2.93 -9.13
N LEU A 85 4.59 -2.12 -9.28
CA LEU A 85 3.49 -2.05 -8.31
C LEU A 85 2.51 -3.23 -8.44
N SER A 86 2.44 -3.87 -9.60
CA SER A 86 1.44 -4.89 -9.91
C SER A 86 1.63 -6.20 -9.11
N ARG A 87 2.87 -6.62 -8.81
CA ARG A 87 3.12 -7.90 -8.13
C ARG A 87 2.56 -7.95 -6.69
N ARG A 88 2.56 -6.83 -5.98
CA ARG A 88 2.21 -6.78 -4.54
C ARG A 88 0.71 -6.97 -4.27
N GLN A 89 -0.15 -6.60 -5.22
CA GLN A 89 -1.61 -6.60 -5.01
C GLN A 89 -2.26 -7.98 -5.22
N HIS A 90 -1.53 -8.94 -5.82
CA HIS A 90 -2.11 -10.22 -6.21
C HIS A 90 -1.77 -11.37 -5.24
N LEU A 91 -0.64 -11.35 -4.53
CA LEU A 91 -0.31 -12.49 -3.66
C LEU A 91 -1.33 -12.68 -2.53
N ALA A 92 -1.94 -11.62 -1.99
CA ALA A 92 -2.85 -11.68 -0.84
C ALA A 92 -4.26 -12.24 -1.12
N SER A 93 -4.53 -12.77 -2.32
CA SER A 93 -5.80 -13.50 -2.60
C SER A 93 -5.60 -15.02 -2.58
N CYS A 94 -4.44 -15.44 -2.07
CA CYS A 94 -4.02 -16.74 -1.61
C CYS A 94 -3.29 -16.47 -0.26
#